data_AF-A0A538CKD2-F1
#
_entry.id   AF-A0A538CKD2-F1
#
_cell.length_a   1.000
_cell.length_b   1.000
_cell.length_c   1.000
_cell.angle_alpha   90.00
_cell.angle_beta   90.00
_cell.angle_gamma   90.00
#
_symmetry.space_group_name_H-M   'P 1'
#
loop_
_entity.id
_entity.type
_entity.pdbx_description
1 polymer ?
#
loop_
_entity_poly.entity_id
_entity_poly.type
_entity_poly.pdbx_seq_one_letter_code
_entity_poly.pdbx_strand_id
1 'polypeptide(L)'
;MPPDLTHLDESGAARMVDVSAKEVTKRRAVARAFVRMAPETAAAVAAGDAPKGDVLGVARIAGIQAAKQTGTLIPLCHPLGLDHVDVRAAVVDGGIQIEAEATVEGRTGVEMEAMVAASVAALTIYDMVKGIERGVSIERVELIAKSGGRYGDWRRRARGTHARRRARGARRPRAARAACASARARRRRRRRAARSRRDVTTRRV
;
A
#
# COMPACT_ATOMS: atom_id res chain seq x y z
N MET A 1 25.99 18.00 6.01
CA MET A 1 25.68 18.12 4.58
C MET A 1 24.76 16.98 4.19
N PRO A 2 23.76 17.18 3.31
CA PRO A 2 23.11 16.03 2.69
C PRO A 2 24.19 15.19 2.02
N PRO A 3 24.13 13.84 2.07
CA PRO A 3 25.08 13.02 1.34
C PRO A 3 25.04 13.42 -0.13
N ASP A 4 26.22 13.64 -0.73
CA ASP A 4 26.34 14.11 -2.11
C ASP A 4 25.39 13.33 -3.02
N LEU A 5 24.56 14.07 -3.77
CA LEU A 5 23.60 13.49 -4.70
C LEU A 5 24.38 12.77 -5.80
N THR A 6 24.56 11.45 -5.66
CA THR A 6 25.50 10.68 -6.47
C THR A 6 25.17 10.67 -7.97
N HIS A 7 23.95 11.00 -8.36
CA HIS A 7 23.47 10.97 -9.73
C HIS A 7 23.66 12.28 -10.50
N LEU A 8 24.29 13.30 -9.92
CA LEU A 8 24.64 14.54 -10.61
C LEU A 8 26.16 14.63 -10.79
N ASP A 9 26.61 15.28 -11.86
CA ASP A 9 27.99 15.72 -12.02
C ASP A 9 28.22 17.13 -11.46
N GLU A 10 29.44 17.65 -11.59
CA GLU A 10 29.83 18.98 -11.11
C GLU A 10 29.09 20.12 -11.81
N SER A 11 28.52 19.87 -13.00
CA SER A 11 27.66 20.82 -13.74
C SER A 11 26.18 20.70 -13.39
N GLY A 12 25.80 19.70 -12.59
CA GLY A 12 24.42 19.38 -12.25
C GLY A 12 23.71 18.50 -13.28
N ALA A 13 24.43 17.92 -14.25
CA ALA A 13 23.84 17.01 -15.23
C ALA A 13 23.70 15.59 -14.67
N ALA A 14 22.66 14.89 -15.12
CA ALA A 14 22.37 13.53 -14.69
C ALA A 14 23.44 12.55 -15.20
N ARG A 15 23.99 11.73 -14.31
CA ARG A 15 24.97 10.69 -14.65
C ARG A 15 24.70 9.38 -13.93
N MET A 16 25.07 8.28 -14.59
CA MET A 16 25.17 6.98 -13.95
C MET A 16 26.42 6.97 -13.06
N VAL A 17 26.27 6.49 -11.82
CA VAL A 17 27.39 6.45 -10.86
C VAL A 17 28.39 5.38 -11.28
N ASP A 18 29.68 5.69 -11.37
CA ASP A 18 30.69 4.64 -11.53
C ASP A 18 30.76 3.77 -10.25
N VAL A 19 30.63 2.47 -10.44
CA VAL A 19 30.67 1.47 -9.38
C VAL A 19 31.84 0.51 -9.54
N SER A 20 32.72 0.71 -10.52
CA SER A 20 33.85 -0.16 -10.87
C SER A 20 34.74 -0.53 -9.67
N ALA A 21 35.05 0.45 -8.81
CA ALA A 21 35.88 0.30 -7.62
C ALA A 21 35.14 -0.27 -6.39
N LYS A 22 33.83 -0.57 -6.48
CA LYS A 22 33.08 -1.16 -5.37
C LYS A 22 33.21 -2.68 -5.38
N GLU A 23 33.33 -3.26 -4.20
CA GLU A 23 33.32 -4.70 -4.01
C GLU A 23 32.00 -5.35 -4.45
N VAL A 24 32.13 -6.54 -5.05
CA VAL A 24 31.01 -7.41 -5.36
C VAL A 24 30.54 -8.08 -4.07
N THR A 25 29.25 -7.96 -3.77
CA THR A 25 28.64 -8.54 -2.55
C THR A 25 27.25 -9.06 -2.86
N LYS A 26 26.78 -10.02 -2.07
CA LYS A 26 25.39 -10.47 -2.11
C LYS A 26 24.46 -9.35 -1.66
N ARG A 27 23.45 -9.08 -2.46
CA ARG A 27 22.49 -7.99 -2.26
C ARG A 27 21.09 -8.50 -2.49
N ARG A 28 20.17 -7.97 -1.71
CA ARG A 28 18.76 -8.33 -1.76
C ARG A 28 17.91 -7.11 -1.52
N ALA A 29 16.78 -7.03 -2.20
CA ALA A 29 15.76 -6.03 -1.97
C ALA A 29 14.37 -6.66 -2.02
N VAL A 30 13.47 -6.15 -1.18
CA VAL A 30 12.05 -6.49 -1.17
C VAL A 30 11.26 -5.21 -1.31
N ALA A 31 10.35 -5.16 -2.27
CA ALA A 31 9.41 -4.06 -2.46
C ALA A 31 7.97 -4.58 -2.36
N ARG A 32 7.04 -3.66 -2.11
CA ARG A 32 5.62 -3.94 -2.05
C ARG A 32 4.85 -2.96 -2.91
N ALA A 33 3.72 -3.41 -3.45
CA ALA A 33 2.68 -2.57 -4.02
C ALA A 33 1.31 -3.04 -3.51
N PHE A 34 0.30 -2.17 -3.61
CA PHE A 34 -1.07 -2.50 -3.27
C PHE A 34 -2.01 -2.07 -4.40
N VAL A 35 -2.90 -2.95 -4.83
CA VAL A 35 -3.91 -2.63 -5.84
C VAL A 35 -5.26 -2.59 -5.14
N ARG A 36 -5.82 -1.40 -4.94
CA ARG A 36 -7.13 -1.20 -4.31
C ARG A 36 -8.23 -1.41 -5.33
N MET A 37 -9.25 -2.16 -4.94
CA MET A 37 -10.43 -2.46 -5.76
C MET A 37 -11.63 -2.75 -4.86
N ALA A 38 -12.82 -2.84 -5.46
CA ALA A 38 -14.04 -3.25 -4.79
C ALA A 38 -13.93 -4.71 -4.29
N PRO A 39 -14.59 -5.08 -3.19
CA PRO A 39 -14.62 -6.45 -2.68
C PRO A 39 -15.10 -7.47 -3.73
N GLU A 40 -16.04 -7.09 -4.59
CA GLU A 40 -16.58 -7.93 -5.65
C GLU A 40 -15.52 -8.25 -6.71
N THR A 41 -14.73 -7.25 -7.12
CA THR A 41 -13.60 -7.43 -8.04
C THR A 41 -12.51 -8.31 -7.42
N ALA A 42 -12.20 -8.11 -6.14
CA ALA A 42 -11.23 -8.93 -5.41
C ALA A 42 -11.70 -10.39 -5.28
N ALA A 43 -12.98 -10.62 -5.04
CA ALA A 43 -13.58 -11.95 -4.98
C ALA A 43 -13.50 -12.66 -6.33
N ALA A 44 -13.74 -11.95 -7.43
CA ALA A 44 -13.60 -12.49 -8.78
C ALA A 44 -12.15 -12.95 -9.07
N VAL A 45 -11.18 -12.12 -8.70
CA VAL A 45 -9.76 -12.49 -8.80
C VAL A 45 -9.44 -13.74 -7.96
N ALA A 46 -9.95 -13.82 -6.73
CA ALA A 46 -9.72 -14.96 -5.84
C ALA A 46 -10.35 -16.26 -6.37
N ALA A 47 -11.50 -16.18 -7.03
CA ALA A 47 -12.20 -17.31 -7.62
C ALA A 47 -11.56 -17.78 -8.93
N GLY A 48 -10.69 -16.97 -9.55
CA GLY A 48 -10.14 -17.24 -10.87
C GLY A 48 -11.19 -17.12 -11.99
N ASP A 49 -12.31 -16.44 -11.72
CA ASP A 49 -13.44 -16.26 -12.65
C ASP A 49 -13.35 -14.94 -13.45
N ALA A 50 -12.22 -14.23 -13.32
CA ALA A 50 -11.98 -13.01 -14.08
C ALA A 50 -12.05 -13.31 -15.59
N PRO A 51 -12.66 -12.45 -16.43
CA PRO A 51 -12.86 -12.71 -17.85
C PRO A 51 -11.58 -12.99 -18.65
N LYS A 52 -10.42 -12.59 -18.11
CA LYS A 52 -9.10 -12.74 -18.71
C LYS A 52 -8.27 -13.90 -18.13
N GLY A 53 -8.84 -14.72 -17.23
CA GLY A 53 -8.19 -15.88 -16.64
C GLY A 53 -7.36 -15.54 -15.39
N ASP A 54 -6.25 -16.27 -15.18
CA ASP A 54 -5.42 -16.19 -13.98
C ASP A 54 -4.70 -14.84 -13.83
N VAL A 55 -5.34 -13.92 -13.12
CA VAL A 55 -4.82 -12.57 -12.86
C VAL A 55 -3.51 -12.60 -12.07
N LEU A 56 -3.40 -13.44 -11.04
CA LEU A 56 -2.25 -13.43 -10.14
C LEU A 56 -1.04 -14.12 -10.77
N GLY A 57 -1.26 -15.20 -11.53
CA GLY A 57 -0.21 -15.87 -12.31
C GLY A 57 0.37 -14.96 -13.39
N VAL A 58 -0.48 -14.28 -14.17
CA VAL A 58 -0.02 -13.35 -15.21
C VAL A 58 0.74 -12.17 -14.60
N ALA A 59 0.25 -11.61 -13.49
CA ALA A 59 0.94 -10.53 -12.78
C ALA A 59 2.31 -10.94 -12.24
N ARG A 60 2.45 -12.18 -11.75
CA ARG A 60 3.73 -12.74 -11.29
C ARG A 60 4.74 -12.80 -12.43
N ILE A 61 4.37 -13.35 -13.58
CA ILE A 61 5.26 -13.44 -14.74
C ILE A 61 5.65 -12.06 -15.24
N ALA A 62 4.69 -11.12 -15.32
CA ALA A 62 4.96 -9.76 -15.73
C ALA A 62 5.95 -9.05 -14.79
N GLY A 63 5.79 -9.21 -13.48
CA GLY A 63 6.74 -8.66 -12.50
C GLY A 63 8.16 -9.24 -12.63
N ILE A 64 8.28 -10.56 -12.83
CA ILE A 64 9.59 -11.22 -13.05
C ILE A 64 10.25 -10.72 -14.34
N GLN A 65 9.49 -10.58 -15.42
CA GLN A 65 10.02 -10.04 -16.67
C GLN A 65 10.46 -8.59 -16.51
N ALA A 66 9.65 -7.76 -15.84
CA ALA A 66 9.95 -6.36 -15.61
C ALA A 66 11.21 -6.14 -14.77
N ALA A 67 11.44 -6.96 -13.73
CA ALA A 67 12.67 -6.90 -12.93
C ALA A 67 13.92 -6.97 -13.80
N LYS A 68 13.94 -7.90 -14.77
CA LYS A 68 15.05 -8.10 -15.72
C LYS A 68 15.22 -6.96 -16.73
N GLN A 69 14.23 -6.08 -16.87
CA GLN A 69 14.25 -4.94 -17.79
C GLN A 69 14.50 -3.60 -17.06
N THR A 70 14.80 -3.64 -15.76
CA THR A 70 14.94 -2.42 -14.94
C THR A 70 15.99 -1.45 -15.48
N GLY A 71 17.16 -1.94 -15.91
CA GLY A 71 18.21 -1.10 -16.50
C GLY A 71 17.82 -0.45 -17.84
N THR A 72 16.81 -1.00 -18.53
CA THR A 72 16.23 -0.40 -19.75
C THR A 72 15.18 0.66 -19.41
N LEU A 73 14.40 0.43 -18.35
CA LEU A 73 13.29 1.29 -17.96
C LEU A 73 13.72 2.50 -17.13
N ILE A 74 14.76 2.35 -16.30
CA ILE A 74 15.23 3.39 -15.38
C ILE A 74 16.57 3.94 -15.89
N PRO A 75 16.63 5.18 -16.41
CA PRO A 75 17.76 5.65 -17.23
C PRO A 75 19.16 5.57 -16.60
N LEU A 76 19.26 5.67 -15.27
CA LEU A 76 20.55 5.70 -14.56
C LEU A 76 20.81 4.43 -13.75
N CYS A 77 19.99 3.39 -13.91
CA CYS A 77 20.25 2.08 -13.32
C CYS A 77 21.31 1.34 -14.12
N HIS A 78 22.23 0.70 -13.40
CA HIS A 78 23.16 -0.24 -14.01
C HIS A 78 22.37 -1.47 -14.52
N PRO A 79 22.74 -2.04 -15.68
CA PRO A 79 22.26 -3.36 -16.06
C PRO A 79 22.86 -4.39 -15.09
N LEU A 80 22.02 -5.27 -14.54
CA LEU A 80 22.41 -6.29 -13.56
C LEU A 80 21.96 -7.68 -14.03
N GLY A 81 22.86 -8.66 -13.92
CA GLY A 81 22.52 -10.08 -14.06
C GLY A 81 21.90 -10.60 -12.77
N LEU A 82 20.57 -10.53 -12.65
CA LEU A 82 19.86 -10.96 -11.45
C LEU A 82 20.00 -12.47 -11.21
N ASP A 83 20.29 -12.85 -9.97
CA ASP A 83 20.41 -14.26 -9.55
C ASP A 83 19.03 -14.87 -9.25
N HIS A 84 18.14 -14.07 -8.67
CA HIS A 84 16.80 -14.52 -8.31
C HIS A 84 15.80 -13.35 -8.34
N VAL A 85 14.59 -13.66 -8.78
CA VAL A 85 13.42 -12.78 -8.69
C VAL A 85 12.21 -13.62 -8.30
N ASP A 86 11.48 -13.20 -7.27
CA ASP A 86 10.18 -13.77 -6.90
C ASP A 86 9.15 -12.65 -6.74
N VAL A 87 7.92 -12.92 -7.16
CA VAL A 87 6.80 -11.98 -7.09
C VAL A 87 5.61 -12.73 -6.54
N ARG A 88 5.13 -12.32 -5.37
CA ARG A 88 3.97 -12.91 -4.70
C ARG A 88 2.85 -11.89 -4.68
N ALA A 89 1.65 -12.32 -5.06
CA ALA A 89 0.44 -11.51 -4.97
C ALA A 89 -0.61 -12.30 -4.20
N ALA A 90 -1.32 -11.61 -3.29
CA ALA A 90 -2.37 -12.21 -2.49
C ALA A 90 -3.55 -11.24 -2.37
N VAL A 91 -4.76 -11.77 -2.53
CA VAL A 91 -5.99 -11.05 -2.20
C VAL A 91 -6.06 -10.86 -0.69
N VAL A 92 -6.29 -9.62 -0.25
CA VAL A 92 -6.38 -9.22 1.15
C VAL A 92 -7.50 -8.20 1.31
N ASP A 93 -7.78 -7.77 2.55
CA ASP A 93 -8.79 -6.74 2.80
C ASP A 93 -8.54 -5.47 1.99
N GLY A 94 -9.52 -5.12 1.15
CA GLY A 94 -9.53 -3.92 0.33
C GLY A 94 -8.71 -3.97 -0.96
N GLY A 95 -8.21 -5.15 -1.36
CA GLY A 95 -7.56 -5.33 -2.67
C GLY A 95 -6.50 -6.42 -2.72
N ILE A 96 -5.45 -6.20 -3.50
CA ILE A 96 -4.37 -7.16 -3.70
C ILE A 96 -3.05 -6.58 -3.20
N GLN A 97 -2.36 -7.31 -2.32
CA GLN A 97 -1.01 -6.98 -1.90
C GLN A 97 -0.01 -7.74 -2.77
N ILE A 98 0.97 -7.03 -3.31
CA ILE A 98 2.08 -7.59 -4.08
C ILE A 98 3.37 -7.40 -3.29
N GLU A 99 4.17 -8.44 -3.15
CA GLU A 99 5.56 -8.35 -2.70
C GLU A 99 6.48 -8.91 -3.77
N ALA A 100 7.50 -8.14 -4.13
CA ALA A 100 8.52 -8.54 -5.08
C ALA A 100 9.88 -8.54 -4.40
N GLU A 101 10.66 -9.58 -4.66
CA GLU A 101 12.01 -9.78 -4.15
C GLU A 101 12.98 -9.95 -5.32
N ALA A 102 14.14 -9.31 -5.23
CA ALA A 102 15.24 -9.49 -6.17
C ALA A 102 16.56 -9.70 -5.41
N THR A 103 17.44 -10.54 -5.94
CA THR A 103 18.80 -10.73 -5.43
C THR A 103 19.83 -10.66 -6.54
N VAL A 104 21.03 -10.22 -6.18
CA VAL A 104 22.21 -10.21 -7.05
C VAL A 104 23.50 -10.33 -6.23
N GLU A 105 24.52 -10.94 -6.80
CA GLU A 105 25.92 -10.74 -6.43
C GLU A 105 26.52 -9.63 -7.30
N GLY A 106 26.61 -8.41 -6.75
CA GLY A 106 26.93 -7.23 -7.55
C GLY A 106 27.53 -6.04 -6.79
N ARG A 107 27.88 -4.99 -7.54
CA ARG A 107 28.52 -3.76 -7.03
C ARG A 107 27.52 -2.67 -6.58
N THR A 108 26.26 -2.80 -7.00
CA THR A 108 25.17 -1.89 -6.65
C THR A 108 23.93 -2.69 -6.22
N GLY A 109 23.03 -2.03 -5.47
CA GLY A 109 21.82 -2.66 -4.95
C GLY A 109 20.78 -2.97 -6.02
N VAL A 110 19.77 -3.75 -5.62
CA VAL A 110 18.65 -4.20 -6.47
C VAL A 110 17.30 -3.63 -6.03
N GLU A 111 17.32 -2.47 -5.35
CA GLU A 111 16.11 -1.80 -4.89
C GLU A 111 15.15 -1.50 -6.06
N MET A 112 15.72 -1.09 -7.20
CA MET A 112 14.94 -0.70 -8.37
C MET A 112 14.31 -1.91 -9.05
N GLU A 113 14.99 -3.05 -9.09
CA GLU A 113 14.48 -4.28 -9.69
C GLU A 113 13.27 -4.80 -8.91
N ALA A 114 13.34 -4.79 -7.58
CA ALA A 114 12.19 -5.13 -6.75
C ALA A 114 11.02 -4.14 -6.93
N MET A 115 11.30 -2.82 -6.98
CA MET A 115 10.28 -1.78 -7.14
C MET A 115 9.61 -1.80 -8.51
N VAL A 116 10.37 -2.01 -9.58
CA VAL A 116 9.86 -2.17 -10.95
C VAL A 116 9.01 -3.43 -11.06
N ALA A 117 9.48 -4.56 -10.49
CA ALA A 117 8.71 -5.81 -10.47
C ALA A 117 7.34 -5.64 -9.80
N ALA A 118 7.30 -5.02 -8.60
CA ALA A 118 6.06 -4.76 -7.89
C ALA A 118 5.14 -3.79 -8.66
N SER A 119 5.71 -2.79 -9.33
CA SER A 119 4.94 -1.79 -10.09
C SER A 119 4.30 -2.39 -11.33
N VAL A 120 5.07 -3.14 -12.11
CA VAL A 120 4.54 -3.75 -13.34
C VAL A 120 3.56 -4.86 -13.01
N ALA A 121 3.81 -5.68 -11.98
CA ALA A 121 2.81 -6.62 -11.49
C ALA A 121 1.49 -5.92 -11.14
N ALA A 122 1.54 -4.77 -10.47
CA ALA A 122 0.35 -3.97 -10.14
C ALA A 122 -0.38 -3.44 -11.40
N LEU A 123 0.37 -2.94 -12.38
CA LEU A 123 -0.17 -2.50 -13.68
C LEU A 123 -0.82 -3.66 -14.44
N THR A 124 -0.22 -4.85 -14.40
CA THR A 124 -0.78 -6.05 -15.00
C THR A 124 -2.07 -6.46 -14.33
N ILE A 125 -2.15 -6.42 -12.99
CA ILE A 125 -3.42 -6.68 -12.29
C ILE A 125 -4.48 -5.68 -12.75
N TYR A 126 -4.17 -4.38 -12.79
CA TYR A 126 -5.10 -3.38 -13.33
C TYR A 126 -5.56 -3.73 -14.74
N ASP A 127 -4.64 -4.10 -15.65
CA ASP A 127 -4.98 -4.48 -17.02
C ASP A 127 -5.99 -5.64 -17.07
N MET A 128 -5.78 -6.62 -16.19
CA MET A 128 -6.58 -7.84 -16.11
C MET A 128 -7.98 -7.60 -15.54
N VAL A 129 -8.15 -6.61 -14.66
CA VAL A 129 -9.44 -6.34 -13.99
C VAL A 129 -10.19 -5.10 -14.49
N LYS A 130 -9.58 -4.22 -15.29
CA LYS A 130 -10.20 -2.95 -15.74
C LYS A 130 -11.51 -3.11 -16.52
N GLY A 131 -11.78 -4.32 -17.04
CA GLY A 131 -13.06 -4.66 -17.66
C GLY A 131 -14.19 -4.89 -16.66
N ILE A 132 -13.85 -5.32 -15.44
CA ILE A 132 -14.78 -5.50 -14.30
C ILE A 132 -14.95 -4.16 -13.58
N GLU A 133 -13.83 -3.52 -13.23
CA GLU A 133 -13.81 -2.27 -12.46
C GLU A 133 -12.75 -1.31 -13.01
N ARG A 134 -13.20 -0.15 -13.50
CA ARG A 134 -12.28 0.91 -14.00
C ARG A 134 -11.68 1.76 -12.87
N GLY A 135 -12.28 1.74 -11.69
CA GLY A 135 -11.89 2.55 -10.52
C GLY A 135 -10.72 2.00 -9.71
N VAL A 136 -10.12 0.89 -10.15
CA VAL A 136 -8.98 0.25 -9.48
C VAL A 136 -7.80 1.22 -9.41
N SER A 137 -7.18 1.34 -8.23
CA SER A 137 -6.02 2.22 -8.02
C SER A 137 -4.78 1.43 -7.59
N ILE A 138 -3.62 1.87 -8.08
CA ILE A 138 -2.32 1.35 -7.65
C ILE A 138 -1.77 2.28 -6.58
N GLU A 139 -1.49 1.72 -5.41
CA GLU A 139 -1.07 2.43 -4.21
C GLU A 139 0.24 1.85 -3.68
N ARG A 140 1.00 2.71 -2.97
CA ARG A 140 2.10 2.28 -2.08
C ARG A 140 3.13 1.36 -2.74
N VAL A 141 3.66 1.74 -3.91
CA VAL A 141 4.91 1.14 -4.40
C VAL A 141 6.04 1.61 -3.47
N GLU A 142 6.57 0.70 -2.65
CA GLU A 142 7.53 1.06 -1.62
C GLU A 142 8.53 -0.06 -1.27
N LEU A 143 9.80 0.30 -1.07
CA LEU A 143 10.83 -0.63 -0.62
C LEU A 143 10.56 -1.05 0.83
N ILE A 144 10.48 -2.34 1.11
CA ILE A 144 10.21 -2.91 2.44
C ILE A 144 11.50 -3.24 3.17
N ALA A 145 12.46 -3.83 2.47
CA ALA A 145 13.75 -4.19 3.05
C ALA A 145 14.83 -4.21 1.97
N LYS A 146 16.07 -3.99 2.37
CA LYS A 146 17.25 -4.31 1.57
C LYS A 146 18.40 -4.77 2.47
N SER A 147 19.31 -5.54 1.92
CA SER A 147 20.54 -5.99 2.60
C SER A 147 21.73 -6.00 1.65
N GLY A 148 22.92 -5.92 2.23
CA GLY A 148 24.19 -5.92 1.50
C GLY A 148 24.68 -4.55 1.02
N GLY A 149 25.96 -4.49 0.67
CA GLY A 149 26.66 -3.26 0.30
C GLY A 149 27.00 -2.34 1.47
N ARG A 150 27.60 -1.17 1.13
CA ARG A 150 28.18 -0.22 2.10
C ARG A 150 27.21 0.25 3.20
N TYR A 151 25.93 0.41 2.88
CA TYR A 151 24.94 0.95 3.81
C TYR A 151 24.29 -0.11 4.70
N GLY A 152 24.67 -1.38 4.54
CA GLY A 152 24.13 -2.50 5.31
C GLY A 152 22.62 -2.69 5.13
N ASP A 153 22.02 -3.29 6.15
CA ASP A 153 20.62 -3.68 6.12
C ASP A 153 19.70 -2.51 6.45
N TRP A 154 18.65 -2.38 5.66
CA TRP A 154 17.60 -1.40 5.91
C TRP A 154 16.25 -2.08 5.87
N ARG A 155 15.37 -1.71 6.80
CA ARG A 155 13.99 -2.18 6.84
C ARG A 155 13.04 -1.02 7.09
N ARG A 156 11.95 -0.97 6.33
CA ARG A 156 10.88 0.00 6.53
C ARG A 156 10.32 -0.17 7.93
N ARG A 157 10.33 0.92 8.71
CA ARG A 157 9.61 0.96 10.00
C ARG A 157 8.13 0.84 9.72
N ALA A 158 7.43 -0.03 10.46
CA ALA A 158 5.99 -0.08 10.41
C ALA A 158 5.46 1.33 10.70
N ARG A 159 4.65 1.91 9.79
CA ARG A 159 3.99 3.18 10.08
C ARG A 159 3.03 2.91 11.22
N GLY A 160 3.36 3.36 12.43
CA GLY A 160 2.43 3.35 13.55
C GLY A 160 1.14 4.02 13.09
N THR A 161 0.03 3.27 13.11
CA THR A 161 -1.26 3.69 12.56
C THR A 161 -1.61 5.09 13.04
N HIS A 162 -1.45 6.10 12.17
CA HIS A 162 -1.97 7.45 12.39
C HIS A 162 -3.50 7.52 12.27
N ALA A 163 -4.18 6.36 12.37
CA ALA A 163 -5.63 6.23 12.42
C ALA A 163 -6.26 6.83 13.70
N ARG A 164 -5.48 7.19 14.73
CA ARG A 164 -6.04 7.74 16.00
C ARG A 164 -6.15 9.27 16.07
N ARG A 165 -5.61 10.05 15.12
CA ARG A 165 -5.68 11.54 15.19
C ARG A 165 -6.79 12.21 14.37
N ARG A 166 -7.43 11.53 13.40
CA ARG A 166 -8.57 12.09 12.64
C ARG A 166 -9.95 11.87 13.28
N ALA A 167 -10.05 11.04 14.32
CA ALA A 167 -11.31 10.83 15.05
C ALA A 167 -11.65 11.92 16.09
N ARG A 168 -10.75 12.88 16.37
CA ARG A 168 -11.01 13.99 17.32
C ARG A 168 -11.49 15.29 16.65
N GLY A 169 -11.53 15.36 15.31
CA GLY A 169 -11.89 16.57 14.56
C GLY A 169 -13.23 16.54 13.83
N ALA A 170 -13.90 15.39 13.73
CA ALA A 170 -15.20 15.30 13.08
C ALA A 170 -16.27 15.97 13.96
N ARG A 171 -16.55 17.25 13.70
CA ARG A 171 -17.78 17.90 14.16
C ARG A 171 -18.94 17.00 13.73
N ARG A 172 -19.65 16.45 14.73
CA ARG A 172 -20.90 15.69 14.51
C ARG A 172 -21.80 16.44 13.51
N PRO A 173 -22.34 15.78 12.48
CA PRO A 173 -23.26 16.43 11.55
C PRO A 173 -24.44 17.04 12.33
N ARG A 174 -24.84 18.26 11.98
CA ARG A 174 -25.89 19.06 12.65
C ARG A 174 -27.19 18.27 12.87
N ALA A 175 -27.51 17.31 11.99
CA ALA A 175 -28.67 16.43 12.10
C ALA A 175 -28.68 15.56 13.37
N ALA A 176 -27.52 15.09 13.84
CA ALA A 176 -27.43 14.24 15.03
C ALA A 176 -27.64 15.01 16.36
N ARG A 177 -27.44 16.34 16.37
CA ARG A 177 -27.69 17.19 17.55
C ARG A 177 -29.19 17.42 17.78
N ALA A 178 -29.98 17.59 16.72
CA ALA A 178 -31.42 17.80 16.80
C ALA A 178 -32.16 16.54 17.32
N ALA A 179 -31.76 15.36 16.84
CA ALA A 179 -32.35 14.08 17.27
C ALA A 179 -32.05 13.74 18.74
N CYS A 180 -30.86 14.07 19.25
CA CYS A 180 -30.51 13.80 20.65
C CYS A 180 -31.23 14.76 21.62
N ALA A 181 -31.44 16.02 21.21
CA ALA A 181 -32.17 17.01 22.00
C ALA A 181 -33.66 16.65 22.14
N SER A 182 -34.30 16.22 21.04
CA SER A 182 -35.71 15.81 21.05
C SER A 182 -35.97 14.55 21.89
N ALA A 183 -35.04 13.57 21.85
CA ALA A 183 -35.12 12.36 22.67
C ALA A 183 -34.98 12.66 24.18
N ARG A 184 -34.08 13.58 24.56
CA ARG A 184 -33.90 14.00 25.97
C ARG A 184 -35.11 14.79 26.49
N ALA A 185 -35.71 15.64 25.66
CA ALA A 185 -36.93 16.38 26.03
C ALA A 185 -38.13 15.45 26.25
N ARG A 186 -38.32 14.44 25.37
CA ARG A 186 -39.37 13.43 25.51
C ARG A 186 -39.20 12.58 26.78
N ARG A 187 -37.97 12.17 27.11
CA ARG A 187 -37.68 11.45 28.37
C ARG A 187 -37.94 12.29 29.62
N ARG A 188 -37.59 13.59 29.62
CA ARG A 188 -37.87 14.49 30.75
C ARG A 188 -39.36 14.73 30.96
N ARG A 189 -40.15 14.92 29.88
CA ARG A 189 -41.61 15.03 29.97
C ARG A 189 -42.27 13.75 30.53
N ARG A 190 -41.84 12.57 30.05
CA ARG A 190 -42.35 11.29 30.58
C ARG A 190 -42.02 11.08 32.07
N ARG A 191 -40.82 11.47 32.52
CA ARG A 191 -40.44 11.39 33.94
C ARG A 191 -41.21 12.36 34.84
N ARG A 192 -41.52 13.58 34.36
CA ARG A 192 -42.36 14.54 35.10
C ARG A 192 -43.82 14.07 35.20
N ALA A 193 -44.39 13.55 34.12
CA ALA A 193 -45.75 12.99 34.13
C ALA A 193 -45.88 11.74 35.02
N ALA A 194 -44.83 10.91 35.09
CA ALA A 194 -44.80 9.75 35.98
C ALA A 194 -44.67 10.14 37.47
N ARG A 195 -44.03 11.27 37.78
CA ARG A 195 -43.96 11.79 39.16
C ARG A 195 -45.28 12.43 39.61
N SER A 196 -45.95 13.21 38.75
CA SER A 196 -47.24 13.82 39.13
C SER A 196 -48.36 12.81 39.33
N ARG A 197 -48.32 11.65 38.65
CA ARG A 197 -49.28 10.55 38.88
C ARG A 197 -49.06 9.79 40.19
N ARG A 198 -47.84 9.83 40.74
CA ARG A 198 -47.53 9.24 42.06
C ARG A 198 -47.97 10.14 43.21
N ASP A 199 -47.96 11.46 43.05
CA ASP A 199 -48.41 12.39 44.11
C ASP A 199 -49.94 12.42 44.29
N VAL A 200 -50.72 12.04 43.28
CA VAL A 200 -52.19 12.01 43.38
C VAL A 200 -52.68 10.75 44.11
N THR A 201 -51.87 9.69 44.17
CA THR A 201 -52.25 8.41 44.81
C THR A 201 -51.94 8.35 46.32
N THR A 202 -51.21 9.32 46.87
CA THR A 202 -50.82 9.37 48.30
C THR A 202 -51.67 10.29 49.17
N ARG A 203 -52.77 10.87 48.64
CA ARG A 203 -53.63 11.84 49.34
C ARG A 203 -55.07 11.36 49.61
N ARG A 204 -55.27 10.03 49.66
CA ARG A 204 -56.49 9.39 50.18
C ARG A 204 -56.14 8.31 51.19
N VAL A 205 -55.77 8.74 52.39
CA VAL A 205 -56.14 8.15 53.69
C VAL A 205 -56.29 9.33 54.64
#